data_AF-A0AAN5L8A7-F1
#
_entry.id   AF-A0AAN5L8A7-F1
#
_cell.length_a   1.000
_cell.length_b   1.000
_cell.length_c   1.000
_cell.angle_alpha   90.00
_cell.angle_beta   90.00
_cell.angle_gamma   90.00
#
_symmetry.space_group_name_H-M   'P 1'
#
loop_
_entity.id
_entity.type
_entity.pdbx_description
1 polymer ?
#
loop_
_entity_poly.entity_id
_entity_poly.type
_entity_poly.pdbx_seq_one_letter_code
_entity_poly.pdbx_strand_id
1 'polypeptide(L)'
;MTPPPVAGQPAGETSGQPVSAGAYNPWLTLTLLENHLLSQDIGAWAQAQGLHPLWNSNRDYLIYSTIHLTGKSRDDILGQLGQLFRSENYGLVVKLYEKNNVLVIDGQ
;
A
#
# COMPACT_ATOMS: atom_id res chain seq x y z
N MET A 1 31.35 -51.53 -14.49
CA MET A 1 29.97 -51.45 -13.99
C MET A 1 30.03 -50.71 -12.65
N THR A 2 29.15 -49.72 -12.51
CA THR A 2 29.06 -48.56 -11.58
C THR A 2 29.65 -48.66 -10.14
N PRO A 3 30.25 -47.57 -9.62
CA PRO A 3 30.55 -47.42 -8.18
C PRO A 3 29.29 -47.09 -7.35
N PRO A 4 29.28 -47.37 -6.03
CA PRO A 4 28.14 -47.10 -5.14
C PRO A 4 28.02 -45.61 -4.77
N PRO A 5 26.79 -45.11 -4.51
CA PRO A 5 26.57 -43.73 -4.08
C PRO A 5 26.97 -43.51 -2.60
N VAL A 6 27.63 -42.39 -2.38
CA VAL A 6 28.08 -41.84 -1.10
C VAL A 6 26.92 -41.68 -0.10
N ALA A 7 27.09 -42.22 1.11
CA ALA A 7 26.20 -42.00 2.24
C ALA A 7 26.34 -40.55 2.73
N GLY A 8 25.47 -39.68 2.24
CA GLY A 8 25.25 -38.35 2.77
C GLY A 8 24.51 -38.39 4.09
N GLN A 9 25.16 -37.86 5.11
CA GLN A 9 24.63 -36.99 6.19
C GLN A 9 23.45 -37.50 7.06
N PRO A 10 23.62 -37.48 8.41
CA PRO A 10 22.55 -37.84 9.34
C PRO A 10 21.46 -36.75 9.42
N ALA A 11 20.22 -37.25 9.56
CA ALA A 11 19.00 -36.50 9.73
C ALA A 11 19.05 -35.52 10.91
N GLY A 12 18.80 -34.25 10.61
CA GLY A 12 18.47 -33.20 11.56
C GLY A 12 17.18 -32.54 11.10
N GLU A 13 16.07 -33.24 11.28
CA GLU A 13 14.72 -32.69 11.15
C GLU A 13 14.53 -31.58 12.20
N THR A 14 14.71 -30.33 11.79
CA THR A 14 13.96 -29.22 12.38
C THR A 14 13.44 -28.38 11.22
N SER A 15 12.22 -28.69 10.84
CA SER A 15 11.34 -27.87 10.00
C SER A 15 11.24 -26.49 10.63
N GLY A 16 12.21 -25.62 10.31
CA GLY A 16 12.05 -24.18 10.46
C GLY A 16 10.91 -23.79 9.52
N GLN A 17 9.73 -23.64 10.11
CA GLN A 17 8.56 -23.05 9.48
C GLN A 17 8.99 -21.97 8.49
N PRO A 18 8.49 -21.94 7.24
CA PRO A 18 8.47 -20.67 6.54
C PRO A 18 7.70 -19.75 7.47
N VAL A 19 8.39 -18.76 8.04
CA VAL A 19 7.72 -17.61 8.63
C VAL A 19 6.68 -17.21 7.60
N SER A 20 5.39 -17.33 7.94
CA SER A 20 4.35 -16.71 7.13
C SER A 20 4.66 -15.23 7.17
N ALA A 21 5.50 -14.76 6.24
CA ALA A 21 5.48 -13.41 5.77
C ALA A 21 4.03 -13.22 5.34
N GLY A 22 3.22 -12.63 6.23
CA GLY A 22 1.81 -12.41 6.00
C GLY A 22 1.68 -11.88 4.58
N ALA A 23 0.92 -12.58 3.74
CA ALA A 23 0.90 -12.38 2.30
C ALA A 23 0.94 -10.87 1.99
N TYR A 24 2.04 -10.42 1.35
CA TYR A 24 2.15 -9.04 0.91
C TYR A 24 1.00 -8.79 -0.06
N ASN A 25 -0.03 -8.11 0.42
CA ASN A 25 -1.16 -7.70 -0.37
C ASN A 25 -0.85 -6.28 -0.84
N PRO A 26 -0.38 -6.09 -2.09
CA PRO A 26 -0.06 -4.74 -2.59
C PRO A 26 -1.28 -3.81 -2.54
N TRP A 27 -2.47 -4.39 -2.53
CA TRP A 27 -3.76 -3.73 -2.37
C TRP A 27 -3.93 -3.10 -0.99
N LEU A 28 -3.26 -3.60 0.05
CA LEU A 28 -3.33 -3.09 1.42
C LEU A 28 -2.14 -2.20 1.78
N THR A 29 -1.42 -1.73 0.77
CA THR A 29 -0.26 -0.85 0.92
C THR A 29 -0.39 0.32 -0.05
N LEU A 30 -0.24 1.55 0.45
CA LEU A 30 -0.15 2.78 -0.34
C LEU A 30 1.24 3.37 -0.11
N THR A 31 2.02 3.50 -1.19
CA THR A 31 3.33 4.13 -1.16
C THR A 31 3.23 5.48 -1.83
N LEU A 32 3.53 6.54 -1.08
CA LEU A 32 3.65 7.91 -1.58
C LEU A 32 5.15 8.14 -1.76
N LEU A 33 5.61 8.32 -2.99
CA LEU A 33 7.02 8.43 -3.33
C LEU A 33 7.49 9.88 -3.22
N GLU A 34 8.72 10.07 -2.74
CA GLU A 34 9.35 11.40 -2.77
C GLU A 34 9.40 11.97 -4.20
N ASN A 35 9.22 13.28 -4.31
CA ASN A 35 9.16 14.04 -5.58
C ASN A 35 8.00 13.67 -6.49
N HIS A 36 7.04 12.87 -6.04
CA HIS A 36 5.77 12.66 -6.72
C HIS A 36 4.70 13.60 -6.18
N LEU A 37 3.64 13.77 -6.97
CA LEU A 37 2.44 14.47 -6.51
C LEU A 37 1.53 13.49 -5.77
N LEU A 38 0.89 13.95 -4.69
CA LEU A 38 -0.10 13.16 -3.95
C LEU A 38 -1.18 12.60 -4.88
N SER A 39 -1.68 13.39 -5.83
CA SER A 39 -2.72 12.94 -6.77
C SER A 39 -2.28 11.76 -7.63
N GLN A 40 -0.99 11.68 -7.98
CA GLN A 40 -0.45 10.62 -8.83
C GLN A 40 -0.41 9.29 -8.08
N ASP A 41 0.21 9.25 -6.91
CA ASP A 41 0.38 8.01 -6.15
C ASP A 41 -0.95 7.51 -5.58
N ILE A 42 -1.79 8.42 -5.05
CA ILE A 42 -3.14 8.07 -4.56
C ILE A 42 -4.02 7.61 -5.74
N GLY A 43 -3.93 8.29 -6.88
CA GLY A 43 -4.66 7.93 -8.08
C GLY A 43 -4.29 6.54 -8.59
N ALA A 44 -2.99 6.26 -8.69
CA ALA A 44 -2.47 4.96 -9.11
C ALA A 44 -2.92 3.84 -8.16
N TRP A 45 -2.83 4.06 -6.85
CA TRP A 45 -3.30 3.09 -5.85
C TRP A 45 -4.81 2.85 -5.95
N ALA A 46 -5.61 3.90 -6.09
CA ALA A 46 -7.05 3.78 -6.23
C ALA A 46 -7.43 2.98 -7.49
N GLN A 47 -6.80 3.30 -8.62
CA GLN A 47 -7.01 2.56 -9.88
C GLN A 47 -6.58 1.10 -9.76
N ALA A 48 -5.47 0.81 -9.09
CA ALA A 48 -5.03 -0.55 -8.83
C ALA A 48 -6.11 -1.36 -8.08
N GLN A 49 -6.87 -0.72 -7.19
CA GLN A 49 -8.00 -1.33 -6.48
C GLN A 49 -9.32 -1.39 -7.25
N GLY A 50 -9.37 -0.91 -8.50
CA GLY A 50 -10.61 -0.80 -9.28
C GLY A 50 -11.49 0.37 -8.85
N LEU A 51 -10.93 1.36 -8.16
CA LEU A 51 -11.61 2.61 -7.83
C LEU A 51 -11.41 3.65 -8.93
N HIS A 52 -12.34 4.59 -9.01
CA HIS A 52 -12.23 5.80 -9.80
C HIS A 52 -11.70 6.93 -8.91
N PRO A 53 -10.40 7.31 -9.00
CA PRO A 53 -9.91 8.47 -8.28
C PRO A 53 -10.46 9.75 -8.91
N LEU A 54 -10.90 10.66 -8.05
CA LEU A 54 -11.38 11.98 -8.42
C LEU A 54 -10.70 13.01 -7.54
N TRP A 55 -9.81 13.78 -8.16
CA TRP A 55 -9.12 14.87 -7.49
C TRP A 55 -9.95 16.16 -7.60
N ASN A 56 -10.64 16.50 -6.52
CA ASN A 56 -11.45 17.71 -6.37
C ASN A 56 -10.75 18.75 -5.48
N SER A 57 -9.48 19.03 -5.77
CA SER A 57 -8.73 20.09 -5.11
C SER A 57 -8.07 20.98 -6.16
N ASN A 58 -8.07 22.29 -5.91
CA ASN A 58 -7.40 23.27 -6.78
C ASN A 58 -5.86 23.25 -6.61
N ARG A 59 -5.36 22.52 -5.61
CA ARG A 59 -3.92 22.34 -5.35
C ARG A 59 -3.58 20.87 -5.34
N ASP A 60 -2.37 20.59 -5.80
CA ASP A 60 -1.71 19.31 -5.63
C ASP A 60 -0.44 19.52 -4.81
N TYR A 61 0.02 18.47 -4.14
CA TYR A 61 1.12 18.55 -3.18
C TYR A 61 2.26 17.64 -3.60
N LEU A 62 3.46 18.19 -3.55
CA LEU A 62 4.68 17.43 -3.73
C LEU A 62 5.03 16.70 -2.44
N ILE A 63 5.32 15.42 -2.55
CA ILE A 63 5.74 14.57 -1.43
C ILE A 63 7.23 14.81 -1.18
N TYR A 64 7.58 15.30 0.00
CA TYR A 64 8.97 15.60 0.38
C TYR A 64 9.75 14.41 0.93
N SER A 65 9.08 13.32 1.29
CA SER A 65 9.72 12.11 1.78
C SER A 65 8.82 10.93 1.49
N THR A 66 9.40 9.78 1.17
CA THR A 66 8.63 8.58 0.88
C THR A 66 7.84 8.12 2.11
N ILE A 67 6.53 7.94 1.96
CA ILE A 67 5.63 7.49 3.02
C ILE A 67 5.04 6.14 2.61
N HIS A 68 5.12 5.17 3.52
CA HIS A 68 4.51 3.86 3.34
C HIS A 68 3.34 3.73 4.33
N LEU A 69 2.13 3.63 3.80
CA LEU A 69 0.92 3.35 4.55
C LEU A 69 0.58 1.87 4.34
N THR A 70 0.52 1.10 5.41
CA THR A 70 0.15 -0.32 5.37
C THR A 70 -1.01 -0.53 6.32
N GLY A 71 -2.09 -1.12 5.80
CA GLY A 71 -3.32 -1.30 6.54
C GLY A 71 -3.80 -2.74 6.52
N LYS A 72 -4.79 -3.05 7.36
CA LYS A 72 -5.46 -4.36 7.36
C LYS A 72 -6.64 -4.41 6.38
N SER A 73 -7.08 -3.24 5.92
CA SER A 73 -8.22 -3.06 5.02
C SER A 73 -8.06 -1.76 4.26
N ARG A 74 -8.81 -1.60 3.17
CA ARG A 74 -8.84 -0.36 2.39
C ARG A 74 -9.19 0.84 3.26
N ASP A 75 -10.21 0.72 4.10
CA ASP A 75 -10.67 1.79 5.00
C ASP A 75 -9.59 2.23 6.00
N ASP A 76 -8.74 1.29 6.42
CA ASP A 76 -7.61 1.58 7.30
C ASP A 76 -6.57 2.45 6.59
N ILE A 77 -6.23 2.13 5.33
CA ILE A 77 -5.36 2.97 4.49
C ILE A 77 -5.96 4.37 4.32
N LEU A 78 -7.27 4.46 4.01
CA LEU A 78 -7.95 5.74 3.84
C LEU A 78 -7.98 6.56 5.12
N GLY A 79 -8.18 5.90 6.28
CA GLY A 79 -8.08 6.54 7.59
C GLY A 79 -6.70 7.11 7.86
N GLN A 80 -5.65 6.33 7.59
CA GLN A 80 -4.25 6.79 7.69
C GLN A 80 -3.96 7.96 6.73
N LEU A 81 -4.49 7.91 5.51
CA LEU A 81 -4.33 8.98 4.52
C LEU A 81 -5.03 10.28 4.97
N GLY A 82 -6.24 10.17 5.51
CA GLY A 82 -6.96 11.31 6.09
C GLY A 82 -6.22 11.91 7.30
N GLN A 83 -5.59 11.06 8.13
CA GLN A 83 -4.74 11.52 9.22
C GLN A 83 -3.49 12.24 8.70
N LEU A 84 -2.83 11.70 7.66
CA LEU A 84 -1.68 12.34 7.02
C LEU A 84 -2.03 13.74 6.52
N PHE A 85 -3.17 13.90 5.83
CA PHE A 85 -3.61 15.19 5.32
C PHE A 85 -3.84 16.23 6.41
N ARG A 86 -4.31 15.80 7.58
CA ARG A 86 -4.46 16.64 8.77
C ARG A 86 -3.13 16.98 9.42
N SER A 87 -2.25 15.99 9.58
CA SER A 87 -0.93 16.16 10.21
C SER A 87 -0.06 17.14 9.42
N GLU A 88 -0.04 17.01 8.09
CA GLU A 88 0.75 17.86 7.20
C GLU A 88 0.06 19.18 6.84
N ASN A 89 -1.16 19.41 7.35
CA ASN A 89 -1.96 20.60 7.09
C ASN A 89 -2.17 20.85 5.58
N TYR A 90 -2.40 19.79 4.81
CA TYR A 90 -2.68 19.89 3.37
C TYR A 90 -4.08 20.46 3.09
N GLY A 91 -4.95 20.56 4.09
CA GLY A 91 -6.35 20.96 3.88
C GLY A 91 -7.08 20.00 2.93
N LEU A 92 -6.66 18.74 2.85
CA LEU A 92 -7.27 17.73 2.01
C LEU A 92 -8.18 16.81 2.83
N VAL A 93 -9.26 16.35 2.22
CA VAL A 93 -10.19 15.38 2.80
C VAL A 93 -10.39 14.22 1.83
N VAL A 94 -10.21 13.00 2.32
CA VAL A 94 -10.49 11.78 1.55
C VAL A 94 -11.90 11.29 1.81
N LYS A 95 -12.65 10.97 0.75
CA LYS A 95 -14.02 10.47 0.80
C LYS A 95 -14.15 9.27 -0.14
N LEU A 96 -14.58 8.12 0.38
CA LEU A 96 -14.85 6.93 -0.43
C LEU A 96 -16.36 6.78 -0.64
N TYR A 97 -16.77 6.68 -1.90
CA TYR A 97 -18.14 6.40 -2.30
C TYR A 97 -18.25 4.94 -2.75
N GLU A 98 -18.54 4.05 -1.81
CA GLU A 98 -18.56 2.60 -2.06
C GLU A 98 -19.58 2.18 -3.13
N LYS A 99 -20.74 2.87 -3.19
CA LYS A 99 -21.78 2.57 -4.20
C LYS A 99 -21.28 2.68 -5.64
N ASN A 100 -20.35 3.59 -5.91
CA ASN A 100 -19.84 3.86 -7.26
C ASN A 100 -18.35 3.53 -7.39
N ASN A 101 -17.72 2.99 -6.35
CA ASN A 101 -16.27 2.77 -6.27
C ASN A 101 -15.47 4.04 -6.60
N VAL A 102 -15.94 5.22 -6.18
CA VAL A 102 -15.24 6.49 -6.44
C VAL A 102 -14.49 6.92 -5.18
N LEU A 103 -13.20 7.23 -5.33
CA LEU A 103 -12.40 7.86 -4.29
C LEU A 103 -12.25 9.34 -4.60
N VAL A 104 -12.84 10.20 -3.78
CA VAL A 104 -12.75 11.66 -3.94
C VAL A 104 -11.73 12.22 -2.95
N ILE A 105 -10.78 13.00 -3.45
CA ILE A 105 -9.89 13.83 -2.64
C ILE A 105 -10.31 15.29 -2.81
N ASP A 106 -10.81 15.89 -1.75
CA ASP A 106 -11.45 17.21 -1.74
C ASP A 106 -10.55 18.23 -1.05
N GLY A 107 -10.36 19.41 -1.64
CA GLY A 107 -9.68 20.53 -1.00
C GLY A 107 -10.63 21.34 -0.12
N GLN A 108 -10.21 21.65 1.10
CA GLN A 108 -10.91 22.56 2.03
C GLN A 108 -10.63 24.03 1.69
#